data_AF-A0A954CSD1-F1
#
_entry.id   AF-A0A954CSD1-F1
#
_cell.length_a   1.000
_cell.length_b   1.000
_cell.length_c   1.000
_cell.angle_alpha   90.00
_cell.angle_beta   90.00
_cell.angle_gamma   90.00
#
_symmetry.space_group_name_H-M   'P 1'
#
loop_
_entity.id
_entity.type
_entity.pdbx_description
1 polymer ?
#
loop_
_entity_poly.entity_id
_entity_poly.type
_entity_poly.pdbx_seq_one_letter_code
_entity_poly.pdbx_strand_id
1 'polypeptide(L)'
;SNPSMDAIYVMSMLFMGKRDLDDSQIRTMARTCTQKGFLPEWKQEKIDYYYWYYASLALYQLGGSAWDQWEKSMVKTLTDNQRGFSEIDRQAGLTSAKLLDEHGSWDPVGAWGTAGGRVYATAINCLTLETHYRHERMTSKHK
;
A
#
# COMPACT_ATOMS: atom_id res chain seq x y z
N SER A 1 12.67 -14.58 1.46
CA SER A 1 11.20 -14.44 1.44
C SER A 1 10.82 -13.50 0.32
N ASN A 2 9.62 -13.65 -0.25
CA ASN A 2 9.06 -12.69 -1.19
C ASN A 2 7.89 -12.00 -0.46
N PRO A 3 8.05 -10.74 -0.01
CA PRO A 3 7.08 -10.08 0.86
C PRO A 3 5.72 -9.87 0.16
N SER A 4 5.70 -9.71 -1.17
CA SER A 4 4.47 -9.63 -1.95
C SER A 4 3.68 -10.93 -1.90
N MET A 5 4.34 -12.07 -2.10
CA MET A 5 3.68 -13.39 -2.02
C MET A 5 3.23 -13.73 -0.59
N ASP A 6 4.04 -13.36 0.42
CA ASP A 6 3.68 -13.54 1.82
C ASP A 6 2.41 -12.73 2.17
N ALA A 7 2.33 -11.47 1.74
CA ALA A 7 1.18 -10.61 1.96
C ALA A 7 -0.09 -11.14 1.27
N ILE A 8 0.02 -11.57 0.01
CA ILE A 8 -1.09 -12.16 -0.74
C ILE A 8 -1.59 -13.43 -0.06
N TYR A 9 -0.67 -14.29 0.39
CA TYR A 9 -1.01 -15.51 1.12
C TYR A 9 -1.81 -15.17 2.39
N VAL A 10 -1.28 -14.29 3.24
CA VAL A 10 -1.95 -13.89 4.49
C VAL A 10 -3.34 -13.33 4.22
N MET A 11 -3.43 -12.36 3.30
CA MET A 11 -4.71 -11.73 2.94
C MET A 11 -5.71 -12.80 2.44
N SER A 12 -5.29 -13.67 1.52
CA SER A 12 -6.17 -14.70 0.95
C SER A 12 -6.67 -15.67 2.02
N MET A 13 -5.78 -16.16 2.89
CA MET A 13 -6.14 -17.11 3.94
C MET A 13 -7.12 -16.53 4.96
N LEU A 14 -6.95 -15.25 5.32
CA LEU A 14 -7.86 -14.54 6.20
C LEU A 14 -9.22 -14.29 5.51
N PHE A 15 -9.23 -13.72 4.31
CA PHE A 15 -10.47 -13.34 3.62
C PHE A 15 -11.31 -14.55 3.18
N MET A 16 -10.66 -15.67 2.85
CA MET A 16 -11.35 -16.93 2.55
C MET A 16 -11.80 -17.68 3.81
N GLY A 17 -11.48 -17.16 5.01
CA GLY A 17 -11.80 -17.79 6.30
C GLY A 17 -11.14 -19.16 6.49
N LYS A 18 -10.03 -19.42 5.79
CA LYS A 18 -9.28 -20.69 5.86
C LYS A 18 -8.30 -20.71 7.04
N ARG A 19 -7.87 -19.54 7.50
CA ARG A 19 -7.14 -19.33 8.76
C ARG A 19 -7.73 -18.11 9.47
N ASP A 20 -7.39 -17.95 10.74
CA ASP A 20 -7.81 -16.82 11.55
C ASP A 20 -6.60 -16.02 12.04
N LEU A 21 -6.89 -14.96 12.80
CA LEU A 21 -5.88 -14.06 13.35
C LEU A 21 -5.04 -14.71 14.46
N ASP A 22 -5.46 -15.83 15.07
CA ASP A 22 -4.72 -16.51 16.13
C ASP A 22 -3.71 -17.54 15.59
N ASP A 23 -3.78 -17.85 14.29
CA ASP A 23 -2.81 -18.68 13.60
C ASP A 23 -1.39 -18.07 13.64
N SER A 24 -0.46 -18.78 14.26
CA SER A 24 0.92 -18.34 14.45
C SER A 24 1.69 -18.17 13.15
N GLN A 25 1.37 -18.96 12.11
CA GLN A 25 1.97 -18.83 10.79
C GLN A 25 1.48 -17.56 10.12
N ILE A 26 0.18 -17.25 10.20
CA ILE A 26 -0.38 -15.98 9.69
C ILE A 26 0.32 -14.79 10.34
N ARG A 27 0.43 -14.78 11.67
CA ARG A 27 1.10 -13.68 12.38
C ARG A 27 2.57 -13.55 12.00
N THR A 28 3.28 -14.67 11.87
CA THR A 28 4.70 -14.68 11.52
C THR A 28 4.93 -14.18 10.10
N MET A 29 4.14 -14.66 9.13
CA MET A 29 4.23 -14.24 7.74
C MET A 29 3.82 -12.78 7.56
N ALA A 30 2.75 -12.32 8.19
CA ALA A 30 2.34 -10.92 8.12
C ALA A 30 3.44 -9.97 8.63
N ARG A 31 4.12 -10.33 9.73
CA ARG A 31 5.23 -9.56 10.30
C ARG A 31 6.48 -9.53 9.41
N THR A 32 6.61 -10.40 8.40
CA THR A 32 7.73 -10.26 7.45
C THR A 32 7.62 -8.95 6.68
N CYS A 33 6.40 -8.45 6.45
CA CYS A 33 6.16 -7.19 5.74
C CYS A 33 6.71 -5.95 6.48
N THR A 34 6.92 -6.04 7.79
CA THR A 34 7.44 -4.93 8.60
C THR A 34 8.93 -5.08 8.95
N GLN A 35 9.61 -6.09 8.39
CA GLN A 35 11.05 -6.24 8.58
C GLN A 35 11.82 -5.10 7.91
N LYS A 36 13.04 -4.86 8.39
CA LYS A 36 13.93 -3.83 7.85
C LYS A 36 14.09 -4.02 6.34
N GLY A 37 13.71 -2.99 5.58
CA GLY A 37 13.81 -2.99 4.12
C GLY A 37 12.49 -3.21 3.38
N PHE A 38 11.43 -3.65 4.06
CA PHE A 38 10.13 -3.91 3.43
C PHE A 38 9.04 -2.86 3.72
N LEU A 39 9.30 -1.90 4.61
CA LEU A 39 8.38 -0.77 4.78
C LEU A 39 8.32 0.10 3.50
N PRO A 40 7.15 0.68 3.17
CA PRO A 40 7.01 1.57 2.02
C PRO A 40 7.98 2.74 2.10
N GLU A 41 8.77 2.90 1.05
CA GLU A 41 9.76 3.95 0.90
C GLU A 41 9.84 4.34 -0.58
N TRP A 42 9.89 5.64 -0.88
CA TRP A 42 9.97 6.15 -2.24
C TRP A 42 11.40 6.06 -2.80
N LYS A 43 11.86 4.83 -3.04
CA LYS A 43 13.13 4.49 -3.68
C LYS A 43 12.88 3.51 -4.80
N GLN A 44 13.46 3.74 -5.97
CA GLN A 44 13.11 3.03 -7.21
C GLN A 44 13.12 1.49 -7.05
N GLU A 45 14.09 0.94 -6.33
CA GLU A 45 14.24 -0.49 -6.06
C GLU A 45 13.24 -1.06 -5.03
N LYS A 46 12.48 -0.19 -4.36
CA LYS A 46 11.51 -0.52 -3.30
C LYS A 46 10.06 -0.20 -3.65
N ILE A 47 9.83 0.58 -4.69
CA ILE A 47 8.47 0.97 -5.09
C ILE A 47 7.81 -0.25 -5.74
N ASP A 48 6.93 -0.88 -4.98
CA ASP A 48 6.05 -1.93 -5.46
C ASP A 48 4.64 -1.65 -4.94
N TYR A 49 3.83 -0.96 -5.75
CA TYR A 49 2.46 -0.60 -5.37
C TYR A 49 1.56 -1.83 -5.18
N TYR A 50 1.85 -2.92 -5.90
CA TYR A 50 1.11 -4.18 -5.77
C TYR A 50 1.37 -4.78 -4.40
N TYR A 51 2.64 -4.86 -4.00
CA TYR A 51 3.02 -5.25 -2.65
C TYR A 51 2.37 -4.36 -1.59
N TRP A 52 2.47 -3.03 -1.74
CA TRP A 52 1.97 -2.10 -0.72
C TRP A 52 0.47 -2.26 -0.48
N TYR A 53 -0.30 -2.53 -1.54
CA TYR A 53 -1.72 -2.79 -1.43
C TYR A 53 -2.03 -4.07 -0.63
N TYR A 54 -1.47 -5.23 -1.01
CA TYR A 54 -1.76 -6.48 -0.31
C TYR A 54 -1.21 -6.53 1.11
N ALA A 55 -0.04 -5.93 1.34
CA ALA A 55 0.51 -5.81 2.69
C ALA A 55 -0.36 -4.92 3.57
N SER A 56 -0.94 -3.84 3.02
CA SER A 56 -1.90 -3.02 3.75
C SER A 56 -3.14 -3.83 4.15
N LEU A 57 -3.72 -4.61 3.23
CA LEU A 57 -4.86 -5.48 3.55
C LEU A 57 -4.50 -6.50 4.64
N ALA A 58 -3.37 -7.18 4.52
CA ALA A 58 -2.93 -8.20 5.48
C ALA A 58 -2.64 -7.62 6.87
N LEU A 59 -1.84 -6.55 6.92
CA LEU A 59 -1.40 -5.93 8.18
C LEU A 59 -2.53 -5.19 8.88
N TYR A 60 -3.47 -4.59 8.13
CA TYR A 60 -4.64 -3.95 8.72
C TYR A 60 -5.47 -4.95 9.53
N GLN A 61 -5.68 -6.16 8.98
CA GLN A 61 -6.38 -7.22 9.70
C GLN A 61 -5.60 -7.73 10.91
N LEU A 62 -4.28 -7.84 10.81
CA LEU A 62 -3.43 -8.22 11.95
C LEU A 62 -3.49 -7.17 13.07
N GLY A 63 -3.48 -5.88 12.71
CA GLY A 63 -3.49 -4.78 13.65
C GLY A 63 -2.21 -4.67 14.49
N GLY A 64 -2.34 -3.96 15.62
CA GLY A 64 -1.26 -3.74 16.59
C GLY A 64 -0.05 -3.01 15.98
N SER A 65 1.10 -3.18 16.63
CA SER A 65 2.33 -2.46 16.27
C SER A 65 2.81 -2.69 14.83
N ALA A 66 2.49 -3.85 14.25
CA ALA A 66 2.84 -4.14 12.85
C ALA A 66 2.04 -3.26 11.89
N TRP A 67 0.73 -3.09 12.15
CA TRP A 67 -0.09 -2.15 11.39
C TRP A 67 0.36 -0.71 11.63
N ASP A 68 0.56 -0.29 12.87
CA ASP A 68 0.90 1.11 13.18
C ASP A 68 2.21 1.55 12.51
N GLN A 69 3.21 0.66 12.50
CA GLN A 69 4.48 0.90 11.81
C GLN A 69 4.30 0.99 10.29
N TRP A 70 3.49 0.10 9.73
CA TRP A 70 3.22 0.04 8.30
C TRP A 70 2.41 1.25 7.83
N GLU A 71 1.28 1.55 8.46
CA GLU A 71 0.38 2.65 8.13
C GLU A 71 1.15 3.97 8.11
N LYS A 72 1.93 4.24 9.16
CA LYS A 72 2.74 5.46 9.25
C LYS A 72 3.69 5.62 8.06
N SER A 73 4.36 4.54 7.66
CA SER A 73 5.29 4.56 6.53
C SER A 73 4.57 4.65 5.19
N MET A 74 3.47 3.90 5.03
CA MET A 74 2.64 3.84 3.83
C MET A 74 2.00 5.19 3.54
N VAL A 75 1.29 5.77 4.53
CA VAL A 75 0.61 7.06 4.40
C VAL A 75 1.62 8.14 4.05
N LYS A 76 2.69 8.28 4.84
CA LYS A 76 3.73 9.28 4.57
C LYS A 76 4.31 9.14 3.17
N THR A 77 4.71 7.92 2.78
CA THR A 77 5.31 7.67 1.46
C THR A 77 4.35 8.01 0.32
N LEU A 78 3.08 7.64 0.43
CA LEU A 78 2.10 7.94 -0.62
C LEU A 78 1.71 9.42 -0.65
N THR A 79 1.44 10.05 0.49
CA THR A 79 1.02 11.46 0.51
C THR A 79 2.13 12.41 0.09
N ASP A 80 3.37 12.15 0.49
CA ASP A 80 4.51 13.02 0.14
C ASP A 80 4.87 12.95 -1.35
N ASN A 81 4.49 11.85 -2.01
CA ASN A 81 4.80 11.60 -3.42
C ASN A 81 3.54 11.62 -4.31
N GLN A 82 2.41 12.08 -3.78
CA GLN A 82 1.25 12.38 -4.60
C GLN A 82 1.57 13.61 -5.46
N ARG A 83 1.27 13.52 -6.75
CA ARG A 83 1.63 14.54 -7.75
C ARG A 83 0.98 15.89 -7.43
N GLY A 84 1.77 16.82 -6.92
CA GLY A 84 1.42 18.24 -6.80
C GLY A 84 1.73 19.00 -8.09
N PHE A 85 2.16 20.27 -7.99
CA PHE A 85 2.70 21.03 -9.12
C PHE A 85 4.23 21.11 -9.02
N SER A 86 4.92 20.66 -10.06
CA SER A 86 6.37 20.82 -10.23
C SER A 86 6.72 22.26 -10.59
N GLU A 87 8.00 22.60 -10.55
CA GLU A 87 8.47 23.91 -11.01
C GLU A 87 8.15 24.15 -12.49
N ILE A 88 8.29 23.11 -13.32
CA ILE A 88 7.99 23.17 -14.77
C ILE A 88 6.50 23.47 -15.00
N ASP A 89 5.60 22.81 -14.26
CA ASP A 89 4.16 23.07 -14.36
C ASP A 89 3.82 24.52 -14.03
N ARG A 90 4.44 25.06 -12.96
CA ARG A 90 4.23 26.43 -12.51
C ARG A 90 4.73 27.45 -13.52
N GLN A 91 5.90 27.20 -14.12
CA GLN A 91 6.44 28.04 -15.20
C GLN A 91 5.55 28.00 -16.45
N ALA A 92 4.90 26.88 -16.72
CA ALA A 92 3.90 26.73 -17.78
C ALA A 92 2.51 27.32 -17.42
N GLY A 93 2.34 27.94 -16.25
CA GLY A 93 1.08 28.55 -15.81
C GLY A 93 0.05 27.56 -15.26
N LEU A 94 0.39 26.28 -15.12
CA LEU A 94 -0.48 25.25 -14.55
C LEU A 94 -0.52 25.42 -13.03
N THR A 95 -1.50 26.18 -12.55
CA THR A 95 -1.61 26.62 -11.15
C THR A 95 -2.89 26.13 -10.45
N SER A 96 -3.72 25.35 -11.15
CA SER A 96 -4.91 24.72 -10.58
C SER A 96 -5.06 23.29 -11.05
N ALA A 97 -5.69 22.43 -10.23
CA ALA A 97 -5.88 21.02 -10.54
C ALA A 97 -6.68 20.80 -11.83
N LYS A 98 -7.51 21.77 -12.25
CA LYS A 98 -8.25 21.73 -13.52
C LYS A 98 -7.36 21.86 -14.76
N LEU A 99 -6.11 22.31 -14.60
CA LEU A 99 -5.16 22.54 -15.68
C LEU A 99 -4.08 21.46 -15.76
N LEU A 100 -4.02 20.55 -14.78
CA LEU A 100 -3.03 19.50 -14.71
C LEU A 100 -3.72 18.16 -14.46
N ASP A 101 -3.90 17.37 -15.52
CA ASP A 101 -4.55 16.06 -15.47
C ASP A 101 -3.86 15.08 -14.52
N GLU A 102 -2.56 15.27 -14.27
CA GLU A 102 -1.78 14.43 -13.36
C GLU A 102 -1.96 14.84 -11.88
N HIS A 103 -2.57 15.97 -11.58
CA HIS A 103 -2.67 16.48 -10.22
C HIS A 103 -3.44 15.50 -9.32
N GLY A 104 -2.82 15.06 -8.22
CA GLY A 104 -3.38 14.06 -7.30
C GLY A 104 -3.11 12.61 -7.69
N SER A 105 -2.47 12.35 -8.84
CA SER A 105 -2.06 11.00 -9.25
C SER A 105 -0.74 10.56 -8.60
N TRP A 106 -0.31 9.34 -8.90
CA TRP A 106 1.06 8.88 -8.62
C TRP A 106 1.77 8.51 -9.92
N ASP A 107 3.05 8.86 -10.02
CA ASP A 107 3.87 8.49 -11.17
C ASP A 107 4.05 6.97 -11.24
N PRO A 108 4.04 6.36 -12.45
CA PRO A 108 4.19 4.92 -12.61
C PRO A 108 5.67 4.50 -12.51
N VAL A 109 6.30 4.74 -11.36
CA VAL A 109 7.75 4.50 -11.13
C VAL A 109 8.05 3.19 -10.40
N GLY A 110 7.02 2.41 -10.05
CA GLY A 110 7.17 1.12 -9.36
C GLY A 110 7.45 -0.06 -10.28
N ALA A 111 7.63 -1.25 -9.67
CA ALA A 111 7.92 -2.52 -10.34
C ALA A 111 6.95 -2.85 -11.50
N TRP A 112 5.70 -2.39 -11.41
CA TRP A 112 4.64 -2.63 -12.41
C TRP A 112 4.25 -1.37 -13.19
N GLY A 113 5.01 -0.28 -13.03
CA GLY A 113 4.71 1.02 -13.61
C GLY A 113 4.65 1.01 -15.14
N THR A 114 5.63 0.36 -15.80
CA THR A 114 5.68 0.25 -17.27
C THR A 114 4.46 -0.47 -17.86
N ALA A 115 3.91 -1.45 -17.14
CA ALA A 115 2.76 -2.23 -17.62
C ALA A 115 1.41 -1.55 -17.31
N GLY A 116 1.27 -0.96 -16.12
CA GLY A 116 0.00 -0.40 -15.67
C GLY A 116 -0.19 1.09 -15.96
N GLY A 117 0.89 1.85 -16.11
CA GLY A 117 0.85 3.30 -16.29
C GLY A 117 0.24 4.07 -15.11
N ARG A 118 0.02 5.37 -15.31
CA ARG A 118 -0.47 6.31 -14.28
C ARG A 118 -1.84 5.92 -13.73
N VAL A 119 -2.72 5.37 -14.56
CA VAL A 119 -4.07 4.94 -14.14
C VAL A 119 -3.99 3.82 -13.11
N TYR A 120 -3.20 2.77 -13.37
CA TYR A 120 -2.93 1.71 -12.40
C TYR A 120 -2.33 2.26 -11.11
N ALA A 121 -1.24 3.04 -11.22
CA ALA A 121 -0.53 3.59 -10.07
C ALA A 121 -1.46 4.42 -9.17
N THR A 122 -2.33 5.22 -9.80
CA THR A 122 -3.31 6.02 -9.08
C THR A 122 -4.38 5.16 -8.42
N ALA A 123 -5.00 4.25 -9.18
CA ALA A 123 -6.07 3.41 -8.66
C ALA A 123 -5.60 2.56 -7.47
N ILE A 124 -4.44 1.90 -7.58
CA ILE A 124 -3.95 1.02 -6.53
C ILE A 124 -3.49 1.79 -5.28
N ASN A 125 -2.91 2.99 -5.43
CA ASN A 125 -2.49 3.80 -4.29
C ASN A 125 -3.70 4.42 -3.58
N CYS A 126 -4.76 4.81 -4.30
CA CYS A 126 -6.03 5.18 -3.69
C CYS A 126 -6.61 4.01 -2.87
N LEU A 127 -6.70 2.82 -3.45
CA LEU A 127 -7.18 1.62 -2.73
C LEU A 127 -6.32 1.30 -1.50
N THR A 128 -5.00 1.51 -1.59
CA THR A 128 -4.08 1.31 -0.47
C THR A 128 -4.37 2.28 0.67
N LEU A 129 -4.54 3.58 0.38
CA LEU A 129 -4.89 4.61 1.37
C LEU A 129 -6.28 4.44 1.97
N GLU A 130 -7.22 3.86 1.22
CA GLU A 130 -8.58 3.58 1.67
C GLU A 130 -8.69 2.33 2.57
N THR A 131 -7.63 1.53 2.72
CA THR A 131 -7.69 0.20 3.36
C THR A 131 -8.44 0.21 4.69
N HIS A 132 -8.07 1.10 5.62
CA HIS A 132 -8.68 1.16 6.95
C HIS A 132 -10.03 1.87 7.00
N TYR A 133 -10.42 2.56 5.93
CA TYR A 133 -11.76 3.15 5.79
C TYR A 133 -12.75 2.21 5.10
N ARG A 134 -12.25 1.34 4.21
CA ARG A 134 -13.06 0.45 3.37
C ARG A 134 -13.34 -0.91 4.03
N HIS A 135 -12.42 -1.41 4.85
CA HIS A 135 -12.52 -2.73 5.44
C HIS A 135 -12.80 -2.65 6.94
N GLU A 136 -13.78 -3.43 7.39
CA GLU A 136 -13.93 -3.73 8.81
C GLU A 136 -12.76 -4.60 9.29
N ARG A 137 -12.39 -4.45 10.57
CA ARG A 137 -11.42 -5.34 11.20
C ARG A 137 -12.06 -6.69 11.48
N MET A 138 -11.38 -7.75 11.06
CA MET A 138 -11.73 -9.10 11.44
C MET A 138 -11.55 -9.29 12.95
N THR A 139 -12.54 -9.90 13.58
CA THR A 139 -12.42 -10.38 14.95
C THR A 139 -11.92 -11.81 14.96
N SER A 140 -11.17 -12.21 15.99
CA SER A 140 -10.89 -13.64 16.17
C SER A 140 -12.21 -14.40 16.34
N LYS A 141 -12.34 -15.52 15.64
CA LYS A 141 -13.47 -16.43 15.83
C LYS A 141 -13.30 -17.05 17.22
N HIS A 142 -14.14 -16.63 18.16
CA HIS A 142 -14.25 -17.35 19.42
C HIS A 142 -14.72 -18.78 19.08
N LYS A 143 -13.94 -19.76 19.51
CA LYS A 143 -14.32 -21.18 19.42
C LYS A 143 -15.49 -21.47 20.36
#